data_AF-A0A4P5USW8-F1
#
_entry.id   AF-A0A4P5USW8-F1
#
_cell.length_a   1.000
_cell.length_b   1.000
_cell.length_c   1.000
_cell.angle_alpha   90.00
_cell.angle_beta   90.00
_cell.angle_gamma   90.00
#
_symmetry.space_group_name_H-M   'P 1'
#
loop_
_entity.id
_entity.type
_entity.pdbx_description
1 polymer ?
#
loop_
_entity_poly.entity_id
_entity_poly.type
_entity_poly.pdbx_seq_one_letter_code
_entity_poly.pdbx_strand_id
1 'polypeptide(L)'
;MGISFSKQANEYWSESSPFYVMDWKTEYDDALLADKLGHAAFAYTTARTLSGLFMQCGYEKRTATWIGSGISLLHQSVVEYHDGYSAGAPYLGFSRGDFIANILGAALPIAQEYVPSLDYVRFKFSFLPDKAFNDHGGNPFNDYQATYHWLSFNIAGALPENQRGWSQYVNIAVGHSVKNIDRYGSGNHEFYLSMDFNAEALPFDDSWGLVLKRILNTVKFPMPCIKLYPNIVWYGIRI
;
A
#
# COMPACT_ATOMS: atom_id res chain seq x y z
N MET A 1 -1.83 11.81 6.87
CA MET A 1 -1.75 12.50 5.56
C MET A 1 -1.04 13.84 5.65
N GLY A 2 -1.51 14.83 6.44
CA GLY A 2 -0.94 16.19 6.44
C GLY A 2 0.57 16.32 6.73
N ILE A 3 1.10 15.61 7.75
CA ILE A 3 2.53 15.68 8.10
C ILE A 3 3.42 15.11 6.99
N SER A 4 2.96 14.05 6.31
CA SER A 4 3.68 13.45 5.18
C SER A 4 3.69 14.38 3.96
N PHE A 5 2.55 15.01 3.66
CA PHE A 5 2.42 15.90 2.50
C PHE A 5 3.28 17.16 2.64
N SER A 6 3.30 17.78 3.81
CA SER A 6 4.19 18.93 4.06
C SER A 6 5.67 18.56 3.97
N LYS A 7 6.05 17.36 4.43
CA LYS A 7 7.41 16.85 4.30
C LYS A 7 7.76 16.59 2.83
N GLN A 8 6.87 15.94 2.08
CA GLN A 8 7.01 15.69 0.64
C GLN A 8 7.13 16.99 -0.16
N ALA A 9 6.30 17.98 0.12
CA ALA A 9 6.35 19.28 -0.54
C ALA A 9 7.70 19.99 -0.33
N ASN A 10 8.26 19.92 0.88
CA ASN A 10 9.57 20.51 1.17
C ASN A 10 10.71 19.73 0.52
N GLU A 11 10.64 18.38 0.52
CA GLU A 11 11.69 17.50 0.02
C GLU A 11 11.73 17.43 -1.52
N TYR A 12 10.58 17.42 -2.18
CA TYR A 12 10.47 17.15 -3.62
C TYR A 12 9.88 18.28 -4.44
N TRP A 13 9.08 19.18 -3.88
CA TRP A 13 8.38 20.22 -4.66
C TRP A 13 8.85 21.64 -4.33
N SER A 14 9.93 21.77 -3.57
CA SER A 14 10.52 23.06 -3.21
C SER A 14 11.18 23.76 -4.40
N GLU A 15 11.66 22.99 -5.37
CA GLU A 15 12.18 23.46 -6.65
C GLU A 15 11.30 23.01 -7.81
N SER A 16 11.01 23.92 -8.74
CA SER A 16 10.09 23.67 -9.85
C SER A 16 10.81 23.53 -11.19
N SER A 17 10.34 22.59 -12.02
CA SER A 17 10.74 22.35 -13.41
C SER A 17 9.53 22.52 -14.35
N PRO A 18 9.73 22.63 -15.68
CA PRO A 18 8.64 22.46 -16.65
C PRO A 18 8.01 21.08 -16.52
N PHE A 19 6.69 20.99 -16.76
CA PHE A 19 5.98 19.71 -16.62
C PHE A 19 6.63 18.61 -17.46
N TYR A 20 7.02 17.52 -16.79
CA TYR A 20 7.70 16.39 -17.40
C TYR A 20 6.99 15.08 -17.01
N VAL A 21 6.82 14.21 -18.01
CA VAL A 21 6.30 12.85 -17.83
C VAL A 21 7.47 11.89 -17.97
N MET A 22 7.67 11.04 -16.98
CA MET A 22 8.78 10.10 -16.96
C MET A 22 8.65 9.07 -18.08
N ASP A 23 9.79 8.68 -18.68
CA ASP A 23 9.82 7.49 -19.53
C ASP A 23 9.70 6.19 -18.70
N TRP A 24 9.25 5.10 -19.32
CA TRP A 24 9.01 3.84 -18.61
C TRP A 24 10.27 3.24 -17.97
N LYS A 25 11.45 3.50 -18.57
CA LYS A 25 12.71 2.97 -18.06
C LYS A 25 13.06 3.71 -16.76
N THR A 26 12.95 5.03 -16.77
CA THR A 26 13.19 5.89 -15.61
C THR A 26 12.22 5.55 -14.47
N GLU A 27 10.93 5.38 -14.78
CA GLU A 27 9.92 4.97 -13.78
C GLU A 27 10.23 3.63 -13.12
N TYR A 28 10.76 2.67 -13.89
CA TYR A 28 11.17 1.37 -13.37
C TYR A 28 12.46 1.47 -12.56
N ASP A 29 13.45 2.19 -13.08
CA ASP A 29 14.80 2.26 -12.54
C ASP A 29 14.88 2.96 -11.18
N ASP A 30 13.94 3.85 -10.88
CA ASP A 30 13.90 4.58 -9.61
C ASP A 30 13.70 3.65 -8.40
N ALA A 31 12.82 2.65 -8.51
CA ALA A 31 12.42 1.83 -7.36
C ALA A 31 12.04 0.37 -7.69
N LEU A 32 12.32 -0.13 -8.90
CA LEU A 32 12.03 -1.51 -9.33
C LEU A 32 10.59 -1.95 -9.00
N LEU A 33 9.61 -1.09 -9.32
CA LEU A 33 8.16 -1.24 -9.03
C LEU A 33 7.71 -1.07 -7.57
N ALA A 34 8.62 -0.94 -6.60
CA ALA A 34 8.23 -0.76 -5.20
C ALA A 34 7.36 0.47 -5.00
N ASP A 35 7.69 1.57 -5.68
CA ASP A 35 6.93 2.82 -5.67
C ASP A 35 5.49 2.61 -6.18
N LYS A 36 5.33 1.94 -7.33
CA LYS A 36 4.03 1.63 -7.95
C LYS A 36 3.15 0.81 -7.01
N LEU A 37 3.73 -0.18 -6.32
CA LEU A 37 2.99 -0.94 -5.31
C LEU A 37 2.64 -0.10 -4.07
N GLY A 38 3.50 0.82 -3.68
CA GLY A 38 3.23 1.82 -2.65
C GLY A 38 2.04 2.70 -3.01
N HIS A 39 2.00 3.21 -4.24
CA HIS A 39 0.88 3.98 -4.79
C HIS A 39 -0.44 3.20 -4.78
N ALA A 40 -0.44 1.97 -5.28
CA ALA A 40 -1.62 1.10 -5.24
C ALA A 40 -2.09 0.81 -3.80
N ALA A 41 -1.16 0.47 -2.90
CA ALA A 41 -1.47 0.15 -1.52
C ALA A 41 -1.98 1.37 -0.75
N PHE A 42 -1.37 2.54 -0.94
CA PHE A 42 -1.81 3.79 -0.33
C PHE A 42 -3.21 4.16 -0.81
N ALA A 43 -3.44 4.15 -2.13
CA ALA A 43 -4.73 4.49 -2.71
C ALA A 43 -5.84 3.54 -2.20
N TYR A 44 -5.54 2.23 -2.13
CA TYR A 44 -6.47 1.25 -1.59
C TYR A 44 -6.81 1.46 -0.12
N THR A 45 -5.79 1.59 0.73
CA THR A 45 -5.95 1.70 2.19
C THR A 45 -6.61 3.02 2.58
N THR A 46 -6.25 4.11 1.91
CA THR A 46 -6.87 5.43 2.09
C THR A 46 -8.35 5.40 1.68
N ALA A 47 -8.65 4.86 0.50
CA ALA A 47 -10.03 4.72 0.04
C ALA A 47 -10.89 3.95 1.06
N ARG A 48 -10.45 2.77 1.51
CA ARG A 48 -11.21 1.95 2.49
C ARG A 48 -11.38 2.61 3.84
N THR A 49 -10.36 3.33 4.30
CA THR A 49 -10.41 4.06 5.57
C THR A 49 -11.43 5.18 5.49
N LEU A 50 -11.34 6.02 4.45
CA LEU A 50 -12.29 7.11 4.23
C LEU A 50 -13.72 6.59 4.06
N SER A 51 -13.92 5.53 3.27
CA SER A 51 -15.24 4.91 3.15
C SER A 51 -15.78 4.43 4.50
N GLY A 52 -14.92 3.87 5.36
CA GLY A 52 -15.26 3.53 6.75
C GLY A 52 -15.77 4.74 7.53
N LEU A 53 -15.05 5.86 7.47
CA LEU A 53 -15.42 7.10 8.14
C LEU A 53 -16.74 7.69 7.61
N PHE A 54 -16.94 7.72 6.30
CA PHE A 54 -18.20 8.20 5.71
C PHE A 54 -19.39 7.32 6.10
N MET A 55 -19.22 6.00 6.18
CA MET A 55 -20.25 5.11 6.74
C MET A 55 -20.59 5.49 8.19
N GLN A 56 -19.61 5.87 9.01
CA GLN A 56 -19.88 6.34 10.38
C GLN A 56 -20.62 7.69 10.43
N CYS A 57 -20.49 8.50 9.38
CA CYS A 57 -21.28 9.72 9.21
C CYS A 57 -22.70 9.46 8.66
N GLY A 58 -23.14 8.19 8.53
CA GLY A 58 -24.49 7.83 8.09
C GLY A 58 -24.66 7.68 6.58
N TYR A 59 -23.57 7.72 5.79
CA TYR A 59 -23.65 7.45 4.36
C TYR A 59 -23.84 5.96 4.10
N GLU A 60 -24.67 5.63 3.10
CA GLU A 60 -24.79 4.26 2.60
C GLU A 60 -23.42 3.73 2.12
N LYS A 61 -23.17 2.43 2.35
CA LYS A 61 -21.92 1.74 2.00
C LYS A 61 -21.43 2.06 0.59
N ARG A 62 -22.27 1.93 -0.43
CA ARG A 62 -21.90 2.18 -1.83
C ARG A 62 -21.45 3.63 -2.05
N THR A 63 -22.24 4.59 -1.55
CA THR A 63 -21.92 6.03 -1.65
C THR A 63 -20.63 6.35 -0.91
N ALA A 64 -20.44 5.82 0.30
CA ALA A 64 -19.21 5.99 1.07
C ALA A 64 -17.99 5.37 0.38
N THR A 65 -18.14 4.21 -0.27
CA THR A 65 -17.09 3.57 -1.09
C THR A 65 -16.66 4.46 -2.24
N TRP A 66 -17.61 5.01 -3.01
CA TRP A 66 -17.31 5.92 -4.12
C TRP A 66 -16.66 7.23 -3.65
N ILE A 67 -17.17 7.84 -2.58
CA ILE A 67 -16.59 9.08 -2.02
C ILE A 67 -15.17 8.83 -1.53
N GLY A 68 -14.95 7.78 -0.73
CA GLY A 68 -13.62 7.46 -0.20
C GLY A 68 -12.60 7.16 -1.31
N SER A 69 -13.02 6.40 -2.33
CA SER A 69 -12.19 6.10 -3.50
C SER A 69 -11.87 7.35 -4.33
N GLY A 70 -12.87 8.20 -4.56
CA GLY A 70 -12.70 9.46 -5.28
C GLY A 70 -11.76 10.43 -4.57
N ILE A 71 -11.89 10.60 -3.25
CA ILE A 71 -10.99 11.45 -2.46
C ILE A 71 -9.56 10.88 -2.48
N SER A 72 -9.41 9.57 -2.35
CA SER A 72 -8.11 8.91 -2.39
C SER A 72 -7.40 9.10 -3.74
N LEU A 73 -8.13 8.91 -4.85
CA LEU A 73 -7.59 9.11 -6.19
C LEU A 73 -7.26 10.58 -6.44
N LEU A 74 -8.10 11.51 -5.98
CA LEU A 74 -7.83 12.94 -6.09
C LEU A 74 -6.55 13.33 -5.34
N HIS A 75 -6.37 12.84 -4.10
CA HIS A 75 -5.15 13.08 -3.33
C HIS A 75 -3.91 12.60 -4.10
N GLN A 76 -3.94 11.37 -4.61
CA GLN A 76 -2.82 10.81 -5.38
C GLN A 76 -2.61 11.53 -6.71
N SER A 77 -3.67 11.98 -7.38
CA SER A 77 -3.56 12.80 -8.59
C SER A 77 -2.84 14.14 -8.33
N VAL A 78 -3.07 14.74 -7.16
CA VAL A 78 -2.36 15.96 -6.74
C VAL A 78 -0.87 15.67 -6.52
N VAL A 79 -0.52 14.53 -5.92
CA VAL A 79 0.89 14.10 -5.73
C VAL A 79 1.58 13.99 -7.10
N GLU A 80 1.05 13.18 -8.03
CA GLU A 80 1.64 13.02 -9.36
C GLU A 80 1.72 14.33 -10.16
N TYR A 81 0.70 15.17 -10.02
CA TYR A 81 0.69 16.49 -10.65
C TYR A 81 1.87 17.35 -10.16
N HIS A 82 2.13 17.36 -8.86
CA HIS A 82 3.25 18.08 -8.29
C HIS A 82 4.61 17.44 -8.65
N ASP A 83 4.70 16.11 -8.66
CA ASP A 83 5.90 15.39 -9.11
C ASP A 83 6.24 15.77 -10.56
N GLY A 84 5.22 15.94 -11.42
CA GLY A 84 5.40 16.43 -12.79
C GLY A 84 6.07 17.79 -12.94
N TYR A 85 5.97 18.66 -11.93
CA TYR A 85 6.64 19.97 -11.89
C TYR A 85 7.87 19.99 -10.98
N SER A 86 8.32 18.83 -10.47
CA SER A 86 9.47 18.75 -9.57
C SER A 86 10.79 18.89 -10.33
N ALA A 87 11.71 19.70 -9.80
CA ALA A 87 13.11 19.70 -10.20
C ALA A 87 13.99 18.75 -9.35
N GLY A 88 13.37 17.98 -8.43
CA GLY A 88 14.02 17.20 -7.37
C GLY A 88 14.89 16.03 -7.84
N ALA A 89 15.60 15.43 -6.87
CA ALA A 89 16.65 14.44 -7.12
C ALA A 89 16.16 13.11 -7.71
N PRO A 90 16.96 12.45 -8.55
CA PRO A 90 17.35 12.87 -9.89
C PRO A 90 16.28 12.55 -10.96
N TYR A 91 15.06 12.13 -10.56
CA TYR A 91 14.10 11.50 -11.47
C TYR A 91 12.63 11.85 -11.23
N LEU A 92 12.32 12.77 -10.33
CA LEU A 92 10.91 13.07 -10.04
C LEU A 92 10.25 13.77 -11.24
N GLY A 93 9.14 13.20 -11.66
CA GLY A 93 8.31 13.62 -12.77
C GLY A 93 6.95 12.94 -12.66
N PHE A 94 6.00 13.30 -13.52
CA PHE A 94 4.71 12.64 -13.54
C PHE A 94 4.91 11.20 -14.00
N SER A 95 4.57 10.24 -13.16
CA SER A 95 4.76 8.83 -13.44
C SER A 95 3.46 8.20 -13.93
N ARG A 96 3.49 7.65 -15.13
CA ARG A 96 2.34 6.95 -15.71
C ARG A 96 2.07 5.66 -14.94
N GLY A 97 3.12 4.95 -14.54
CA GLY A 97 3.03 3.75 -13.73
C GLY A 97 2.40 4.02 -12.38
N ASP A 98 2.82 5.08 -11.69
CA ASP A 98 2.27 5.43 -10.38
C ASP A 98 0.82 5.91 -10.49
N PHE A 99 0.50 6.73 -11.49
CA PHE A 99 -0.89 7.12 -11.75
C PHE A 99 -1.80 5.93 -12.09
N ILE A 100 -1.34 4.96 -12.88
CA ILE A 100 -2.07 3.71 -13.14
C ILE A 100 -2.27 2.93 -11.83
N ALA A 101 -1.22 2.81 -11.02
CA ALA A 101 -1.31 2.12 -9.73
C ALA A 101 -2.28 2.81 -8.77
N ASN A 102 -2.30 4.14 -8.74
CA ASN A 102 -3.25 4.96 -7.99
C ASN A 102 -4.70 4.67 -8.41
N ILE A 103 -4.96 4.61 -9.73
CA ILE A 103 -6.28 4.24 -10.26
C ILE A 103 -6.66 2.82 -9.82
N LEU A 104 -5.77 1.84 -10.00
CA LEU A 104 -6.06 0.44 -9.65
C LEU A 104 -6.33 0.28 -8.15
N GLY A 105 -5.52 0.92 -7.31
CA GLY A 105 -5.66 0.92 -5.85
C GLY A 105 -6.98 1.55 -5.40
N ALA A 106 -7.34 2.71 -5.95
CA ALA A 106 -8.60 3.39 -5.64
C ALA A 106 -9.84 2.70 -6.24
N ALA A 107 -9.70 2.00 -7.38
CA ALA A 107 -10.79 1.27 -8.01
C ALA A 107 -11.11 -0.06 -7.31
N LEU A 108 -10.12 -0.68 -6.65
CA LEU A 108 -10.31 -2.00 -6.04
C LEU A 108 -11.42 -2.04 -4.97
N PRO A 109 -11.56 -1.09 -4.03
CA PRO A 109 -12.68 -1.08 -3.07
C PRO A 109 -14.05 -0.95 -3.73
N ILE A 110 -14.12 -0.22 -4.85
CA ILE A 110 -15.34 -0.15 -5.67
C ILE A 110 -15.61 -1.52 -6.28
N ALA A 111 -14.62 -2.16 -6.90
CA ALA A 111 -14.77 -3.50 -7.46
C ALA A 111 -15.20 -4.53 -6.40
N GLN A 112 -14.67 -4.45 -5.19
CA GLN A 112 -15.04 -5.28 -4.03
C GLN A 112 -16.51 -5.11 -3.61
N GLU A 113 -17.10 -3.94 -3.86
CA GLU A 113 -18.53 -3.71 -3.60
C GLU A 113 -19.44 -4.46 -4.58
N TYR A 114 -19.00 -4.65 -5.82
CA TYR A 114 -19.79 -5.32 -6.87
C TYR A 114 -19.45 -6.79 -7.04
N VAL A 115 -18.24 -7.22 -6.66
CA VAL A 115 -17.75 -8.59 -6.81
C VAL A 115 -17.27 -9.09 -5.45
N PRO A 116 -18.13 -9.78 -4.67
CA PRO A 116 -17.83 -10.18 -3.29
C PRO A 116 -16.57 -11.04 -3.14
N SER A 117 -16.21 -11.85 -4.15
CA SER A 117 -15.00 -12.67 -4.11
C SER A 117 -13.70 -11.86 -4.15
N LEU A 118 -13.74 -10.61 -4.64
CA LEU A 118 -12.59 -9.71 -4.57
C LEU A 118 -12.39 -9.16 -3.15
N ASP A 119 -13.42 -9.18 -2.31
CA ASP A 119 -13.32 -8.70 -0.93
C ASP A 119 -12.51 -9.63 -0.02
N TYR A 120 -11.99 -10.74 -0.56
CA TYR A 120 -11.03 -11.59 0.14
C TYR A 120 -9.59 -11.08 0.03
N VAL A 121 -9.33 -10.06 -0.79
CA VAL A 121 -7.99 -9.51 -0.99
C VAL A 121 -7.83 -8.20 -0.22
N ARG A 122 -6.69 -8.03 0.45
CA ARG A 122 -6.32 -6.84 1.20
C ARG A 122 -4.89 -6.43 0.85
N PHE A 123 -4.68 -5.17 0.48
CA PHE A 123 -3.33 -4.60 0.54
C PHE A 123 -2.96 -4.32 1.99
N LYS A 124 -1.74 -4.70 2.35
CA LYS A 124 -1.10 -4.34 3.60
C LYS A 124 0.32 -3.88 3.36
N PHE A 125 0.89 -3.16 4.32
CA PHE A 125 2.29 -2.81 4.32
C PHE A 125 2.95 -3.23 5.63
N SER A 126 4.25 -3.44 5.59
CA SER A 126 5.10 -3.45 6.78
C SER A 126 6.38 -2.69 6.53
N PHE A 127 6.99 -2.25 7.62
CA PHE A 127 8.18 -1.43 7.60
C PHE A 127 9.22 -2.05 8.52
N LEU A 128 10.38 -2.37 7.97
CA LEU A 128 11.53 -2.89 8.69
C LEU A 128 12.75 -2.05 8.31
N PRO A 129 13.07 -1.00 9.09
CA PRO A 129 14.19 -0.12 8.79
C PRO A 129 15.50 -0.91 8.83
N ASP A 130 16.37 -0.61 7.87
CA ASP A 130 17.73 -1.16 7.83
C ASP A 130 18.76 -0.07 8.15
N LYS A 131 20.05 -0.39 8.02
CA LYS A 131 21.11 0.57 8.27
C LYS A 131 21.07 1.73 7.24
N ALA A 132 20.74 1.43 5.99
CA ALA A 132 20.64 2.43 4.94
C ALA A 132 19.51 3.43 5.20
N PHE A 133 18.39 3.00 5.78
CA PHE A 133 17.29 3.90 6.18
C PHE A 133 17.75 5.08 7.04
N ASN A 134 18.58 4.81 8.04
CA ASN A 134 19.07 5.84 8.97
C ASN A 134 20.08 6.78 8.29
N ASP A 135 20.83 6.28 7.31
CA ASP A 135 21.82 7.05 6.58
C ASP A 135 21.17 7.96 5.50
N HIS A 136 19.96 7.64 5.02
CA HIS A 136 19.20 8.43 4.02
C HIS A 136 18.14 9.38 4.61
N GLY A 137 18.30 9.81 5.87
CA GLY A 137 17.42 10.83 6.48
C GLY A 137 16.07 10.32 7.01
N GLY A 138 15.88 8.99 7.07
CA GLY A 138 14.85 8.37 7.90
C GLY A 138 13.39 8.70 7.52
N ASN A 139 13.08 8.92 6.25
CA ASN A 139 11.69 9.05 5.80
C ASN A 139 11.10 7.68 5.44
N PRO A 140 10.24 7.07 6.29
CA PRO A 140 9.73 5.71 6.07
C PRO A 140 8.88 5.58 4.81
N PHE A 141 8.39 6.69 4.26
CA PHE A 141 7.56 6.70 3.04
C PHE A 141 8.39 6.73 1.76
N ASN A 142 9.67 7.09 1.84
CA ASN A 142 10.55 7.21 0.67
C ASN A 142 11.67 6.15 0.67
N ASP A 143 11.74 5.32 1.71
CA ASP A 143 12.64 4.18 1.74
C ASP A 143 11.93 2.92 1.24
N TYR A 144 12.06 2.69 -0.05
CA TYR A 144 11.55 1.50 -0.72
C TYR A 144 12.21 0.21 -0.26
N GLN A 145 13.42 0.28 0.31
CA GLN A 145 14.13 -0.89 0.82
C GLN A 145 13.59 -1.31 2.19
N ALA A 146 13.23 -0.36 3.03
CA ALA A 146 12.65 -0.64 4.34
C ALA A 146 11.15 -1.01 4.26
N THR A 147 10.50 -0.80 3.12
CA THR A 147 9.06 -1.03 2.92
C THR A 147 8.78 -2.37 2.24
N TYR A 148 7.73 -3.05 2.72
CA TYR A 148 7.24 -4.31 2.17
C TYR A 148 5.76 -4.18 1.86
N HIS A 149 5.39 -4.51 0.63
CA HIS A 149 4.01 -4.46 0.14
C HIS A 149 3.44 -5.87 0.11
N TRP A 150 2.25 -6.05 0.66
CA TRP A 150 1.63 -7.36 0.83
C TRP A 150 0.24 -7.40 0.22
N LEU A 151 -0.06 -8.50 -0.45
CA LEU A 151 -1.42 -8.91 -0.78
C LEU A 151 -1.80 -10.06 0.15
N SER A 152 -2.73 -9.81 1.05
CA SER A 152 -3.28 -10.77 2.01
C SER A 152 -4.61 -11.32 1.50
N PHE A 153 -4.74 -12.64 1.53
CA PHE A 153 -5.87 -13.40 1.01
C PHE A 153 -6.61 -14.08 2.19
N ASN A 154 -7.83 -13.62 2.43
CA ASN A 154 -8.76 -14.20 3.39
C ASN A 154 -9.46 -15.42 2.80
N ILE A 155 -8.81 -16.58 2.93
CA ILE A 155 -9.33 -17.86 2.45
C ILE A 155 -10.62 -18.24 3.17
N ALA A 156 -10.74 -17.90 4.46
CA ALA A 156 -11.95 -18.17 5.25
C ALA A 156 -13.19 -17.43 4.72
N GLY A 157 -13.00 -16.35 3.96
CA GLY A 157 -14.09 -15.64 3.28
C GLY A 157 -14.86 -16.52 2.28
N ALA A 158 -14.19 -17.50 1.68
CA ALA A 158 -14.80 -18.47 0.76
C ALA A 158 -15.54 -19.62 1.48
N LEU A 159 -15.36 -19.76 2.79
CA LEU A 159 -16.02 -20.77 3.59
C LEU A 159 -17.38 -20.27 4.12
N PRO A 160 -18.38 -21.16 4.24
CA PRO A 160 -19.61 -20.89 4.99
C PRO A 160 -19.30 -20.40 6.41
N GLU A 161 -20.10 -19.48 6.93
CA GLU A 161 -19.84 -18.82 8.22
C GLU A 161 -19.65 -19.81 9.38
N ASN A 162 -20.48 -20.86 9.43
CA ASN A 162 -20.41 -21.92 10.43
C ASN A 162 -19.17 -22.82 10.34
N GLN A 163 -18.39 -22.72 9.25
CA GLN A 163 -17.17 -23.52 9.02
C GLN A 163 -15.88 -22.72 9.20
N ARG A 164 -15.97 -21.40 9.40
CA ARG A 164 -14.78 -20.54 9.50
C ARG A 164 -13.97 -20.82 10.76
N GLY A 165 -14.60 -20.93 11.92
CA GLY A 165 -13.91 -21.20 13.19
C GLY A 165 -12.74 -20.23 13.43
N TRP A 166 -11.54 -20.76 13.67
CA TRP A 166 -10.32 -19.96 13.84
C TRP A 166 -9.73 -19.43 12.51
N SER A 167 -10.09 -20.00 11.37
CA SER A 167 -9.49 -19.64 10.07
C SER A 167 -9.80 -18.20 9.65
N GLN A 168 -10.87 -17.59 10.17
CA GLN A 168 -11.18 -16.18 9.91
C GLN A 168 -10.10 -15.20 10.40
N TYR A 169 -9.26 -15.60 11.35
CA TYR A 169 -8.17 -14.78 11.89
C TYR A 169 -6.86 -14.95 11.13
N VAL A 170 -6.76 -15.93 10.23
CA VAL A 170 -5.49 -16.29 9.57
C VAL A 170 -5.65 -16.26 8.06
N ASN A 171 -4.81 -15.47 7.42
CA ASN A 171 -4.73 -15.32 5.97
C ASN A 171 -3.42 -15.90 5.43
N ILE A 172 -3.36 -16.08 4.12
CA ILE A 172 -2.09 -16.26 3.38
C ILE A 172 -1.77 -14.94 2.70
N ALA A 173 -0.51 -14.54 2.68
CA ALA A 173 -0.06 -13.31 2.04
C ALA A 173 1.15 -13.56 1.13
N VAL A 174 1.16 -12.88 -0.01
CA VAL A 174 2.38 -12.73 -0.84
C VAL A 174 2.91 -11.32 -0.67
N GLY A 175 4.23 -11.18 -0.61
CA GLY A 175 4.89 -9.91 -0.38
C GLY A 175 5.93 -9.58 -1.44
N HIS A 176 6.17 -8.30 -1.64
CA HIS A 176 7.24 -7.76 -2.48
C HIS A 176 7.97 -6.64 -1.72
N SER A 177 9.29 -6.61 -1.88
CA SER A 177 10.17 -5.52 -1.47
C SER A 177 11.37 -5.46 -2.43
N VAL A 178 12.19 -4.44 -2.30
CA VAL A 178 13.41 -4.26 -3.12
C VAL A 178 14.61 -4.04 -2.22
N LYS A 179 15.80 -4.47 -2.66
CA LYS A 179 17.05 -4.35 -1.91
C LYS A 179 18.21 -3.91 -2.78
N ASN A 180 19.13 -3.17 -2.17
CA ASN A 180 20.33 -2.62 -2.79
C ASN A 180 20.00 -1.77 -4.04
N ILE A 181 18.91 -1.00 -3.99
CA ILE A 181 18.55 -0.11 -5.09
C ILE A 181 19.47 1.11 -5.08
N ASP A 182 19.91 1.53 -6.26
CA ASP A 182 20.65 2.78 -6.46
C ASP A 182 19.76 3.92 -6.97
N ARG A 183 18.52 3.61 -7.38
CA ARG A 183 17.58 4.49 -8.10
C ARG A 183 18.01 4.82 -9.54
N TYR A 184 18.91 4.03 -10.12
CA TYR A 184 19.38 4.13 -11.51
C TYR A 184 19.19 2.79 -12.26
N GLY A 185 18.34 1.90 -11.75
CA GLY A 185 18.03 0.60 -12.35
C GLY A 185 18.76 -0.59 -11.75
N SER A 186 19.62 -0.39 -10.76
CA SER A 186 20.22 -1.48 -10.00
C SER A 186 19.36 -1.86 -8.80
N GLY A 187 19.54 -3.10 -8.32
CA GLY A 187 18.89 -3.64 -7.14
C GLY A 187 18.25 -5.00 -7.39
N ASN A 188 17.59 -5.52 -6.37
CA ASN A 188 17.01 -6.86 -6.40
C ASN A 188 15.57 -6.81 -5.90
N HIS A 189 14.66 -7.44 -6.64
CA HIS A 189 13.34 -7.77 -6.11
C HIS A 189 13.49 -8.86 -5.05
N GLU A 190 12.66 -8.80 -4.01
CA GLU A 190 12.47 -9.87 -3.05
C GLU A 190 10.99 -10.24 -3.00
N PHE A 191 10.69 -11.53 -3.17
CA PHE A 191 9.34 -12.06 -3.09
C PHE A 191 9.16 -12.96 -1.88
N TYR A 192 8.02 -12.82 -1.22
CA TYR A 192 7.73 -13.45 0.06
C TYR A 192 6.42 -14.21 0.01
N LEU A 193 6.36 -15.31 0.77
CA LEU A 193 5.13 -16.01 1.14
C LEU A 193 5.04 -16.04 2.66
N SER A 194 3.91 -15.62 3.21
CA SER A 194 3.72 -15.50 4.65
C SER A 194 2.30 -15.87 5.06
N MET A 195 2.13 -16.27 6.32
CA MET A 195 0.83 -16.17 6.98
C MET A 195 0.56 -14.71 7.37
N ASP A 196 -0.70 -14.35 7.55
CA ASP A 196 -1.08 -13.01 7.97
C ASP A 196 -2.24 -13.07 8.98
N PHE A 197 -2.30 -12.07 9.86
CA PHE A 197 -3.37 -11.95 10.83
C PHE A 197 -4.48 -11.03 10.29
N ASN A 198 -5.70 -11.52 10.25
CA ASN A 198 -6.86 -10.75 9.81
C ASN A 198 -7.46 -9.94 10.98
N ALA A 199 -7.02 -8.70 11.13
CA ALA A 199 -7.54 -7.82 12.19
C ALA A 199 -9.02 -7.44 11.97
N GLU A 200 -9.56 -7.56 10.75
CA GLU A 200 -10.99 -7.33 10.48
C GLU A 200 -11.91 -8.37 11.14
N ALA A 201 -11.38 -9.56 11.49
CA ALA A 201 -12.13 -10.62 12.18
C ALA A 201 -12.20 -10.46 13.71
N LEU A 202 -11.58 -9.44 14.30
CA LEU A 202 -11.65 -9.18 15.73
C LEU A 202 -13.11 -8.87 16.18
N PRO A 203 -13.53 -9.29 17.39
CA PRO A 203 -14.94 -9.34 17.79
C PRO A 203 -15.55 -8.00 18.27
N PHE A 204 -14.89 -6.87 18.03
CA PHE A 204 -15.43 -5.55 18.40
C PHE A 204 -16.02 -4.85 17.17
N ASP A 205 -17.33 -4.86 17.09
CA ASP A 205 -18.14 -4.44 15.93
C ASP A 205 -18.97 -3.18 16.18
N ASP A 206 -18.60 -2.37 17.16
CA ASP A 206 -19.16 -1.03 17.29
C ASP A 206 -18.72 -0.12 16.13
N SER A 207 -19.37 1.03 16.00
CA SER A 207 -19.17 1.99 14.91
C SER A 207 -17.69 2.30 14.65
N TRP A 208 -16.96 2.63 15.72
CA TRP A 208 -15.54 2.93 15.64
C TRP A 208 -14.64 1.70 15.58
N GLY A 209 -15.06 0.57 16.16
CA GLY A 209 -14.37 -0.71 16.07
C GLY A 209 -14.18 -1.18 14.64
N LEU A 210 -15.19 -1.03 13.79
CA LEU A 210 -15.08 -1.36 12.36
C LEU A 210 -14.01 -0.53 11.64
N VAL A 211 -13.90 0.76 11.96
CA VAL A 211 -12.87 1.64 11.39
C VAL A 211 -11.49 1.25 11.92
N LEU A 212 -11.37 1.05 13.24
CA LEU A 212 -10.11 0.67 13.88
C LEU A 212 -9.58 -0.66 13.32
N LYS A 213 -10.44 -1.67 13.19
CA LYS A 213 -10.05 -2.96 12.61
C LYS A 213 -9.52 -2.82 11.19
N ARG A 214 -10.13 -1.97 10.35
CA ARG A 214 -9.64 -1.70 9.00
C ARG A 214 -8.27 -1.04 9.01
N ILE A 215 -8.06 -0.04 9.88
CA ILE A 215 -6.77 0.63 10.04
C ILE A 215 -5.70 -0.36 10.50
N LEU A 216 -5.98 -1.16 11.53
CA LEU A 216 -5.06 -2.21 12.00
C LEU A 216 -4.76 -3.21 10.89
N ASN A 217 -5.76 -3.56 10.08
CA ASN A 217 -5.60 -4.48 8.96
C ASN A 217 -4.88 -3.88 7.75
N THR A 218 -4.45 -2.62 7.78
CA THR A 218 -3.53 -2.06 6.78
C THR A 218 -2.07 -2.43 7.06
N VAL A 219 -1.75 -2.77 8.31
CA VAL A 219 -0.41 -3.17 8.73
C VAL A 219 -0.35 -4.69 8.75
N LYS A 220 0.72 -5.26 8.20
CA LYS A 220 0.98 -6.68 8.34
C LYS A 220 1.53 -6.98 9.73
N PHE A 221 0.96 -7.99 10.39
CA PHE A 221 1.44 -8.45 11.68
C PHE A 221 2.58 -9.47 11.55
N PRO A 222 3.50 -9.54 12.53
CA PRO A 222 4.55 -10.55 12.55
C PRO A 222 3.97 -11.96 12.52
N MET A 223 4.27 -12.72 11.47
CA MET A 223 3.73 -14.06 11.23
C MET A 223 4.76 -14.94 10.51
N PRO A 224 4.57 -16.27 10.48
CA PRO A 224 5.41 -17.18 9.71
C PRO A 224 5.68 -16.70 8.28
N CYS A 225 6.95 -16.59 7.88
CA CYS A 225 7.34 -15.98 6.61
C CYS A 225 8.56 -16.65 5.98
N ILE A 226 8.50 -16.80 4.65
CA ILE A 226 9.55 -17.36 3.81
C ILE A 226 9.81 -16.38 2.67
N LYS A 227 11.06 -16.00 2.46
CA LYS A 227 11.48 -15.35 1.21
C LYS A 227 11.73 -16.44 0.17
N LEU A 228 11.14 -16.29 -1.00
CA LEU A 228 11.22 -17.24 -2.11
C LEU A 228 12.24 -16.82 -3.15
N TYR A 229 12.46 -15.50 -3.31
CA TYR A 229 13.34 -14.93 -4.32
C TYR A 229 14.15 -13.76 -3.71
N PRO A 230 15.43 -13.56 -4.09
CA PRO A 230 16.21 -14.33 -5.07
C PRO A 230 16.68 -15.70 -4.56
N ASN A 231 16.61 -15.92 -3.26
CA ASN A 231 17.02 -17.16 -2.59
C ASN A 231 16.00 -17.53 -1.50
N ILE A 232 15.88 -18.83 -1.24
CA ILE A 232 14.97 -19.31 -0.19
C ILE A 232 15.56 -19.02 1.18
N VAL A 233 14.86 -18.24 1.99
CA VAL A 233 15.22 -17.95 3.39
C VAL A 233 13.99 -18.13 4.27
N TRP A 234 14.10 -18.98 5.28
CA TRP A 234 13.07 -19.15 6.31
C TRP A 234 13.33 -18.17 7.46
N TYR A 235 12.43 -17.23 7.69
CA TYR A 235 12.59 -16.20 8.72
C TYR A 235 12.00 -16.62 10.08
N GLY A 236 11.30 -17.75 10.16
CA GLY A 236 10.40 -18.00 11.28
C GLY A 236 9.30 -16.95 11.23
N ILE A 237 9.32 -15.97 12.14
CA ILE A 237 8.35 -14.87 12.22
C ILE A 237 8.94 -13.61 11.58
N ARG A 238 8.19 -12.95 10.69
CA ARG A 238 8.57 -11.67 10.08
C ARG A 238 7.35 -10.75 9.95
N ILE A 239 7.58 -9.45 10.11
CA ILE A 239 6.63 -8.39 9.75
C ILE A 239 6.59 -8.20 8.23
#